data_AF-A0A4Q1BYY8-F1
#
_entry.id   AF-A0A4Q1BYY8-F1
#
_cell.length_a   1.000
_cell.length_b   1.000
_cell.length_c   1.000
_cell.angle_alpha   90.00
_cell.angle_beta   90.00
_cell.angle_gamma   90.00
#
_symmetry.space_group_name_H-M   'P 1'
#
loop_
_entity.id
_entity.type
_entity.pdbx_description
1 polymer ?
#
loop_
_entity_poly.entity_id
_entity_poly.type
_entity_poly.pdbx_seq_one_letter_code
_entity_poly.pdbx_strand_id
1 'polypeptide(L)'
;MKINRNWIYSLASLLAFSYLMQWQGAALKNPWTPMGIVHLEFAPSREIFQSIIKKWDLNTLKWNIILDFLYIPIYTYFFQYTLRLLAKMHRSRLVQNLGLLLIQVMIFAFICDVFENIGMLTSLYLHSATWIYTLTSWMAGIKFLILSTCLIYIIVSIPAAFLSAKQEP
;
A
#
# COMPACT_ATOMS: atom_id res chain seq x y z
N MET A 1 9.00 -14.44 -23.57
CA MET A 1 8.69 -13.16 -22.89
C MET A 1 9.98 -12.57 -22.30
N LYS A 2 10.61 -11.57 -22.92
CA LYS A 2 11.76 -10.88 -22.30
C LYS A 2 11.23 -10.03 -21.13
N ILE A 3 11.67 -10.35 -19.92
CA ILE A 3 11.27 -9.59 -18.73
C ILE A 3 11.84 -8.16 -18.87
N ASN A 4 10.98 -7.16 -18.73
CA ASN A 4 11.37 -5.77 -18.88
C ASN A 4 12.25 -5.34 -17.69
N ARG A 5 13.45 -4.79 -17.96
CA ARG A 5 14.38 -4.31 -16.92
C ARG A 5 13.73 -3.32 -15.96
N ASN A 6 12.85 -2.44 -16.46
CA ASN A 6 12.16 -1.44 -15.63
C ASN A 6 11.19 -2.10 -14.63
N TRP A 7 10.55 -3.20 -15.01
CA TRP A 7 9.70 -3.96 -14.10
C TRP A 7 10.53 -4.69 -13.03
N ILE A 8 11.70 -5.23 -13.40
CA ILE A 8 12.62 -5.85 -12.43
C ILE A 8 13.08 -4.80 -11.41
N TYR A 9 13.46 -3.60 -11.86
CA TYR A 9 13.86 -2.53 -10.96
C TYR A 9 12.71 -2.08 -10.05
N SER A 10 11.48 -1.96 -10.55
CA SER A 10 10.34 -1.60 -9.69
C SER A 10 10.02 -2.68 -8.65
N LEU A 11 10.09 -3.95 -9.03
CA LEU A 11 9.93 -5.07 -8.09
C LEU A 11 11.05 -5.11 -7.05
N ALA A 12 12.30 -4.95 -7.48
CA ALA A 12 13.44 -4.95 -6.57
C ALA A 12 13.35 -3.80 -5.57
N SER A 13 12.99 -2.59 -6.02
CA SER A 13 12.75 -1.43 -5.16
C SER A 13 11.60 -1.67 -4.18
N LEU A 14 10.48 -2.23 -4.65
CA LEU A 14 9.37 -2.62 -3.76
C LEU A 14 9.87 -3.56 -2.67
N LEU A 15 10.49 -4.68 -3.04
CA LEU A 15 10.94 -5.70 -2.07
C LEU A 15 11.96 -5.14 -1.08
N ALA A 16 12.92 -4.33 -1.55
CA ALA A 16 13.92 -3.70 -0.70
C ALA A 16 13.28 -2.76 0.32
N PHE A 17 12.34 -1.91 -0.10
CA PHE A 17 11.64 -1.01 0.81
C PHE A 17 10.63 -1.73 1.69
N SER A 18 9.93 -2.76 1.21
CA SER A 18 9.08 -3.60 2.05
C SER A 18 9.90 -4.23 3.17
N TYR A 19 11.10 -4.74 2.87
CA TYR A 19 12.01 -5.26 3.89
C TYR A 19 12.44 -4.18 4.88
N LEU A 20 12.85 -3.01 4.39
CA LEU A 20 13.22 -1.86 5.23
C LEU A 20 12.08 -1.47 6.18
N MET A 21 10.86 -1.36 5.67
CA MET A 21 9.66 -1.02 6.45
C MET A 21 9.32 -2.10 7.49
N GLN A 22 9.46 -3.39 7.15
CA GLN A 22 9.24 -4.48 8.09
C GLN A 22 10.30 -4.52 9.20
N TRP A 23 11.57 -4.27 8.85
CA TRP A 23 12.66 -4.22 9.82
C TRP A 23 12.52 -3.05 10.78
N GLN A 24 12.30 -1.85 10.26
CA GLN A 24 12.12 -0.65 11.08
C GLN A 24 10.84 -0.74 11.93
N GLY A 25 9.74 -1.21 11.33
CA GLY A 25 8.44 -1.35 11.99
C GLY A 25 8.34 -2.55 12.94
N ALA A 26 9.36 -3.41 13.02
CA ALA A 26 9.35 -4.58 13.90
C ALA A 26 9.18 -4.19 15.38
N ALA A 27 9.76 -3.06 15.79
CA ALA A 27 9.63 -2.53 17.14
C ALA A 27 8.22 -2.01 17.46
N LEU A 28 7.36 -1.82 16.46
CA LEU A 28 5.95 -1.45 16.65
C LEU A 28 5.04 -2.68 16.80
N LYS A 29 5.56 -3.90 16.63
CA LYS A 29 4.79 -5.13 16.79
C LYS A 29 4.91 -5.67 18.21
N ASN A 30 3.79 -5.95 18.84
CA ASN A 30 3.72 -6.60 20.15
C ASN A 30 2.41 -7.41 20.26
N PRO A 31 2.18 -8.21 21.32
CA PRO A 31 0.97 -9.04 21.45
C PRO A 31 -0.36 -8.27 21.35
N TRP A 32 -0.34 -6.97 21.63
CA TRP A 32 -1.53 -6.12 21.56
C TRP A 32 -1.67 -5.39 20.21
N THR A 33 -0.58 -5.25 19.46
CA THR A 33 -0.51 -4.65 18.12
C THR A 33 0.27 -5.56 17.16
N PRO A 34 -0.20 -6.79 16.90
CA PRO A 34 0.53 -7.76 16.09
C PRO A 34 0.80 -7.28 14.66
N MET A 35 -0.07 -6.44 14.12
CA MET A 35 0.07 -5.85 12.78
C MET A 35 0.90 -4.56 12.76
N GLY A 36 1.47 -4.14 13.90
CA GLY A 36 2.31 -2.96 14.02
C GLY A 36 1.55 -1.68 13.65
N ILE A 37 2.15 -0.86 12.78
CA ILE A 37 1.63 0.44 12.36
C ILE A 37 0.18 0.36 11.86
N VAL A 38 -0.23 -0.76 11.25
CA VAL A 38 -1.60 -0.96 10.76
C VAL A 38 -2.65 -0.80 11.86
N HIS A 39 -2.35 -1.18 13.10
CA HIS A 39 -3.28 -0.91 14.21
C HIS A 39 -3.49 0.59 14.46
N LEU A 40 -2.47 1.41 14.23
CA LEU A 40 -2.56 2.85 14.38
C LEU A 40 -3.31 3.48 13.20
N GLU A 41 -3.08 3.00 11.98
CA GLU A 41 -3.82 3.43 10.78
C GLU A 41 -5.33 3.23 10.97
N PHE A 42 -5.73 2.14 11.64
CA PHE A 42 -7.12 1.82 11.97
C PHE A 42 -7.54 2.25 13.39
N ALA A 43 -6.96 3.33 13.93
CA ALA A 43 -7.39 3.91 15.21
C ALA A 43 -8.39 5.06 14.99
N PRO A 44 -9.72 4.83 15.03
CA PRO A 44 -10.71 5.82 14.63
C PRO A 44 -10.98 6.92 15.68
N SER A 45 -10.36 6.83 16.86
CA SER A 45 -10.55 7.76 17.97
C SER A 45 -9.24 8.08 18.69
N ARG A 46 -9.23 9.20 19.40
CA ARG A 46 -8.09 9.64 20.21
C ARG A 46 -7.73 8.62 21.29
N GLU A 47 -8.72 8.03 21.94
CA GLU A 47 -8.53 7.08 23.04
C GLU A 47 -7.79 5.83 22.55
N ILE A 48 -8.21 5.30 21.40
CA ILE A 48 -7.58 4.13 20.76
C ILE A 48 -6.17 4.50 20.33
N PHE A 49 -6.00 5.61 19.61
CA PHE A 49 -4.68 6.08 19.15
C PHE A 49 -3.70 6.24 20.33
N GLN A 50 -4.13 6.91 21.40
CA GLN A 50 -3.32 7.12 22.60
C GLN A 50 -3.00 5.80 23.32
N SER A 51 -3.94 4.85 23.34
CA SER A 51 -3.69 3.53 23.94
C SER A 51 -2.63 2.72 23.18
N ILE A 52 -2.48 2.97 21.87
CA ILE A 52 -1.44 2.38 21.01
C ILE A 52 -0.10 3.08 21.23
N ILE A 53 -0.01 4.38 21.00
CA ILE A 53 1.28 5.07 21.00
C ILE A 53 1.96 5.07 22.38
N LYS A 54 1.20 4.94 23.48
CA LYS A 54 1.75 4.80 24.85
C LYS A 54 2.63 3.56 25.02
N LYS A 55 2.50 2.56 24.15
CA LYS A 55 3.24 1.30 24.22
C LYS A 55 4.42 1.26 23.25
N TRP A 56 4.63 2.31 22.47
CA TRP A 56 5.62 2.37 21.41
C TRP A 56 6.65 3.46 21.66
N ASP A 57 7.85 3.27 21.12
CA ASP A 57 8.84 4.35 21.03
C ASP A 57 8.39 5.37 19.95
N LEU A 58 8.17 6.62 20.37
CA LEU A 58 7.65 7.66 19.49
C LEU A 58 8.63 8.05 18.37
N ASN A 59 9.93 7.91 18.60
CA ASN A 59 10.95 8.18 17.58
C ASN A 59 10.88 7.12 16.47
N THR A 60 10.75 5.85 16.84
CA THR A 60 10.55 4.75 15.90
C THR A 60 9.26 4.91 15.11
N LEU A 61 8.15 5.23 15.80
CA LEU A 61 6.87 5.52 15.15
C LEU A 61 6.99 6.64 14.11
N LYS A 62 7.57 7.78 14.52
CA LYS A 62 7.79 8.92 13.63
C LYS A 62 8.57 8.54 12.39
N TRP A 63 9.69 7.83 12.56
CA TRP A 63 10.51 7.41 11.42
C TRP A 63 9.80 6.39 10.54
N ASN A 64 8.95 5.54 11.10
CA ASN A 64 8.16 4.58 10.31
C ASN A 64 7.23 5.34 9.36
N ILE A 65 6.49 6.32 9.89
CA ILE A 65 5.59 7.17 9.11
C ILE A 65 6.34 7.99 8.06
N ILE A 66 7.50 8.56 8.41
CA ILE A 66 8.32 9.34 7.46
C ILE A 66 8.83 8.47 6.31
N LEU A 67 9.30 7.26 6.62
CA LEU A 67 9.77 6.31 5.60
C LEU A 67 8.62 5.86 4.69
N ASP A 68 7.39 5.82 5.19
CA ASP A 68 6.23 5.45 4.39
C ASP A 68 6.00 6.42 3.23
N PHE A 69 6.23 7.74 3.41
CA PHE A 69 6.18 8.70 2.29
C PHE A 69 7.13 8.37 1.12
N LEU A 70 8.23 7.67 1.38
CA LEU A 70 9.12 7.16 0.33
C LEU A 70 8.59 5.84 -0.26
N TYR A 71 7.97 5.00 0.57
CA TYR A 71 7.40 3.72 0.14
C TYR A 71 6.18 3.89 -0.76
N ILE A 72 5.34 4.90 -0.49
CA ILE A 72 4.12 5.21 -1.25
C ILE A 72 4.35 5.27 -2.77
N PRO A 73 5.23 6.14 -3.30
CA PRO A 73 5.48 6.21 -4.74
C PRO A 73 6.09 4.92 -5.29
N ILE A 74 6.88 4.18 -4.50
CA ILE A 74 7.54 2.94 -4.92
C ILE A 74 6.50 1.84 -5.16
N TYR A 75 5.64 1.56 -4.17
CA TYR A 75 4.63 0.52 -4.36
C TYR A 75 3.62 0.93 -5.43
N THR A 76 3.22 2.21 -5.45
CA THR A 76 2.26 2.73 -6.44
C THR A 76 2.78 2.52 -7.85
N TYR A 77 4.05 2.86 -8.10
CA TYR A 77 4.70 2.65 -9.40
C TYR A 77 4.73 1.16 -9.78
N PHE A 78 5.12 0.28 -8.84
CA PHE A 78 5.13 -1.16 -9.09
C PHE A 78 3.75 -1.72 -9.47
N PHE A 79 2.70 -1.37 -8.71
CA PHE A 79 1.34 -1.82 -8.99
C PHE A 79 0.87 -1.32 -10.36
N GLN A 80 1.02 -0.03 -10.65
CA GLN A 80 0.62 0.53 -11.95
C GLN A 80 1.35 -0.14 -13.13
N TYR A 81 2.66 -0.38 -12.99
CA TYR A 81 3.44 -1.03 -14.02
C TYR A 81 2.96 -2.47 -14.26
N THR A 82 2.79 -3.24 -13.18
CA THR A 82 2.37 -4.64 -13.24
C THR A 82 0.96 -4.78 -13.81
N LEU A 83 0.02 -3.94 -13.36
CA LEU A 83 -1.34 -3.89 -13.90
C LEU A 83 -1.33 -3.58 -15.41
N ARG A 84 -0.50 -2.63 -15.85
CA ARG A 84 -0.38 -2.26 -17.27
C ARG A 84 0.17 -3.40 -18.13
N LEU A 85 1.16 -4.13 -17.63
CA LEU A 85 1.70 -5.30 -18.33
C LEU A 85 0.62 -6.38 -18.46
N LEU A 86 0.00 -6.77 -17.35
CA LEU A 86 -0.97 -7.87 -17.31
C LEU A 86 -2.24 -7.54 -18.09
N ALA A 87 -2.75 -6.31 -18.00
CA ALA A 87 -3.92 -5.88 -18.76
C ALA A 87 -3.73 -6.05 -20.28
N LYS A 88 -2.51 -5.82 -20.79
CA LYS A 88 -2.19 -5.97 -22.22
C LYS A 88 -2.10 -7.43 -22.67
N MET A 89 -1.93 -8.38 -21.76
CA MET A 89 -1.83 -9.81 -22.07
C MET A 89 -3.19 -10.50 -22.19
N HIS A 90 -4.25 -9.86 -21.72
CA HIS A 90 -5.61 -10.38 -21.78
C HIS A 90 -6.23 -10.14 -23.16
N ARG A 91 -6.86 -11.19 -23.72
CA ARG A 91 -7.65 -11.08 -24.96
C ARG A 91 -9.02 -10.45 -24.74
N SER A 92 -9.60 -10.63 -23.56
CA SER A 92 -10.90 -10.07 -23.21
C SER A 92 -10.78 -8.56 -22.97
N ARG A 93 -11.51 -7.77 -23.78
CA ARG A 93 -11.58 -6.30 -23.63
C ARG A 93 -12.08 -5.89 -22.25
N LEU A 94 -13.00 -6.64 -21.66
CA LEU A 94 -13.51 -6.35 -20.31
C LEU A 94 -12.39 -6.45 -19.27
N VAL A 95 -11.63 -7.54 -19.27
CA VAL A 95 -10.54 -7.76 -18.31
C VAL A 95 -9.39 -6.77 -18.51
N GLN A 96 -9.10 -6.41 -19.76
CA GLN A 96 -8.14 -5.37 -20.09
C GLN A 96 -8.59 -4.00 -19.55
N ASN A 97 -9.84 -3.60 -19.80
CA ASN A 97 -10.38 -2.33 -19.32
C ASN A 97 -10.41 -2.25 -17.79
N LEU A 98 -10.74 -3.35 -17.11
CA LEU A 98 -10.66 -3.41 -15.64
C LEU A 98 -9.23 -3.16 -15.15
N GLY A 99 -8.22 -3.79 -15.76
CA GLY A 99 -6.81 -3.54 -15.40
C GLY A 99 -6.40 -2.08 -15.62
N LEU A 100 -6.86 -1.46 -16.72
CA LEU A 100 -6.60 -0.04 -17.00
C LEU A 100 -7.31 0.91 -16.00
N LEU A 101 -8.53 0.58 -15.60
CA LEU A 101 -9.26 1.30 -14.55
C LEU A 101 -8.51 1.21 -13.22
N LEU A 102 -8.02 0.02 -12.84
CA LEU A 102 -7.28 -0.19 -11.60
C LEU A 102 -5.98 0.64 -11.54
N ILE A 103 -5.32 0.91 -12.67
CA ILE A 103 -4.17 1.83 -12.73
C ILE A 103 -4.57 3.24 -12.29
N GLN A 104 -5.74 3.72 -12.73
CA GLN A 104 -6.25 5.04 -12.36
C GLN A 104 -6.64 5.08 -10.89
N VAL A 105 -7.34 4.06 -10.41
CA VAL A 105 -7.76 3.96 -8.99
C VAL A 105 -6.55 3.82 -8.06
N MET A 106 -5.42 3.27 -8.52
CA MET A 106 -4.18 3.23 -7.76
C MET A 106 -3.63 4.64 -7.41
N ILE A 107 -3.89 5.65 -8.24
CA ILE A 107 -3.55 7.05 -7.91
C ILE A 107 -4.38 7.52 -6.72
N PHE A 108 -5.64 7.08 -6.63
CA PHE A 108 -6.48 7.40 -5.48
C PHE A 108 -5.96 6.73 -4.20
N ALA A 109 -5.48 5.47 -4.27
CA ALA A 109 -4.82 4.83 -3.14
C ALA A 109 -3.55 5.57 -2.69
N PHE A 110 -2.73 6.06 -3.62
CA PHE A 110 -1.58 6.93 -3.32
C PHE A 110 -2.02 8.17 -2.53
N ILE A 111 -3.08 8.85 -2.97
CA ILE A 111 -3.58 10.06 -2.31
C ILE A 111 -4.12 9.73 -0.92
N CYS A 112 -4.90 8.65 -0.78
CA CYS A 112 -5.38 8.17 0.51
C CYS A 112 -4.22 7.89 1.46
N ASP A 113 -3.17 7.21 0.99
CA ASP A 113 -2.00 6.87 1.82
C ASP A 113 -1.26 8.11 2.32
N VAL A 114 -1.07 9.10 1.44
CA VAL A 114 -0.46 10.39 1.82
C VAL A 114 -1.30 11.10 2.89
N PHE A 115 -2.62 11.17 2.74
CA PHE A 115 -3.49 11.82 3.73
C PHE A 115 -3.54 11.05 5.05
N GLU A 116 -3.53 9.72 4.98
CA GLU A 116 -3.51 8.82 6.13
C GLU A 116 -2.25 9.07 6.96
N ASN A 117 -1.06 9.01 6.34
CA ASN A 117 0.22 9.28 6.98
C ASN A 117 0.35 10.73 7.50
N ILE A 118 -0.18 11.74 6.78
CA ILE A 118 -0.27 13.12 7.29
C ILE A 118 -1.14 13.19 8.54
N GLY A 119 -2.30 12.52 8.52
CA GLY A 119 -3.22 12.49 9.65
C GLY A 119 -2.63 11.82 10.88
N MET A 120 -1.85 10.75 10.70
CA MET A 120 -1.08 10.13 11.79
C MET A 120 -0.03 11.08 12.38
N LEU A 121 0.75 11.78 11.56
CA LEU A 121 1.72 12.78 12.05
C LEU A 121 1.03 13.94 12.78
N THR A 122 -0.07 14.44 12.22
CA THR A 122 -0.87 15.51 12.82
C THR A 122 -1.39 15.07 14.19
N SER A 123 -1.89 13.83 14.29
CA SER A 123 -2.36 13.23 15.55
C SER A 123 -1.25 13.02 16.59
N LEU A 124 -0.01 12.84 16.14
CA LEU A 124 1.15 12.65 17.01
C LEU A 124 1.65 13.98 17.62
N TYR A 125 1.70 15.05 16.83
CA TYR A 125 2.30 16.33 17.25
C TYR A 125 1.29 17.38 17.73
N LEU A 126 0.05 17.31 17.25
CA LEU A 126 -0.97 18.31 17.53
C LEU A 126 -2.09 17.69 18.35
N HIS A 127 -2.74 18.53 19.16
CA HIS A 127 -4.04 18.21 19.74
C HIS A 127 -5.08 18.14 18.61
N SER A 128 -5.08 17.01 17.92
CA SER A 128 -5.91 16.81 16.73
C SER A 128 -7.37 16.70 17.11
N ALA A 129 -8.22 17.32 16.29
CA ALA A 129 -9.65 17.17 16.39
C ALA A 129 -10.06 15.70 16.18
N THR A 130 -11.12 15.28 16.85
CA THR A 130 -11.58 13.88 16.83
C THR A 130 -11.84 13.35 15.41
N TRP A 131 -12.26 14.21 14.48
CA TRP A 131 -12.54 13.82 13.10
C TRP A 131 -11.29 13.39 12.31
N ILE A 132 -10.09 13.85 12.70
CA ILE A 132 -8.84 13.50 12.01
C ILE A 132 -8.56 12.00 12.15
N TYR A 133 -8.73 11.43 13.36
CA TYR A 133 -8.53 10.00 13.61
C TYR A 133 -9.47 9.14 12.77
N THR A 134 -10.74 9.53 12.72
CA THR A 134 -11.75 8.83 11.90
C THR A 134 -11.42 8.96 10.41
N LEU A 135 -11.01 10.14 9.95
CA LEU A 135 -10.63 10.36 8.55
C LEU A 135 -9.40 9.51 8.16
N THR A 136 -8.35 9.50 8.98
CA THR A 136 -7.16 8.65 8.78
C THR A 136 -7.56 7.18 8.64
N SER A 137 -8.42 6.69 9.53
CA SER A 137 -8.89 5.30 9.46
C SER A 137 -9.70 4.98 8.21
N TRP A 138 -10.55 5.91 7.73
CA TRP A 138 -11.24 5.74 6.46
C TRP A 138 -10.28 5.75 5.26
N MET A 139 -9.29 6.65 5.26
CA MET A 139 -8.27 6.68 4.21
C MET A 139 -7.47 5.39 4.16
N ALA A 140 -7.07 4.85 5.32
CA ALA A 140 -6.44 3.53 5.43
C ALA A 140 -7.33 2.42 4.85
N GLY A 141 -8.60 2.36 5.25
CA GLY A 141 -9.56 1.37 4.76
C GLY A 141 -9.74 1.39 3.24
N ILE A 142 -9.91 2.59 2.67
CA ILE A 142 -10.05 2.79 1.22
C ILE A 142 -8.78 2.36 0.49
N LYS A 143 -7.60 2.78 0.99
CA LYS A 143 -6.28 2.37 0.47
C LYS A 143 -6.17 0.85 0.41
N PHE A 144 -6.39 0.16 1.52
CA PHE A 144 -6.25 -1.30 1.58
C PHE A 144 -7.25 -2.03 0.68
N LEU A 145 -8.48 -1.52 0.54
CA LEU A 145 -9.46 -2.09 -0.38
C LEU A 145 -8.99 -2.02 -1.85
N ILE A 146 -8.43 -0.88 -2.26
CA ILE A 146 -7.89 -0.68 -3.62
C ILE A 146 -6.69 -1.59 -3.84
N LEU A 147 -5.74 -1.60 -2.91
CA LEU A 147 -4.54 -2.45 -2.99
C LEU A 147 -4.92 -3.94 -3.08
N SER A 148 -5.87 -4.38 -2.26
CA SER A 148 -6.36 -5.77 -2.27
C SER A 148 -7.01 -6.12 -3.61
N THR A 149 -7.84 -5.24 -4.17
CA THR A 149 -8.47 -5.44 -5.48
C THR A 149 -7.43 -5.55 -6.59
N CYS A 150 -6.40 -4.69 -6.56
CA CYS A 150 -5.31 -4.73 -7.53
C CYS A 150 -4.47 -6.01 -7.39
N LEU A 151 -4.21 -6.45 -6.15
CA LEU A 151 -3.50 -7.69 -5.90
C LEU A 151 -4.27 -8.91 -6.41
N ILE A 152 -5.58 -8.97 -6.19
CA ILE A 152 -6.46 -10.02 -6.72
C ILE A 152 -6.38 -10.05 -8.26
N TYR A 153 -6.48 -8.89 -8.90
CA TYR A 153 -6.35 -8.80 -10.36
C TYR A 153 -5.01 -9.34 -10.85
N ILE A 154 -3.90 -8.97 -10.19
CA ILE A 154 -2.55 -9.43 -10.54
C ILE A 154 -2.46 -10.96 -10.42
N ILE A 155 -2.88 -11.53 -9.29
CA ILE A 155 -2.82 -12.97 -9.02
C ILE A 155 -3.62 -13.76 -10.06
N VAL A 156 -4.86 -13.34 -10.35
CA VAL A 156 -5.72 -14.00 -11.34
C VAL A 156 -5.20 -13.84 -12.78
N SER A 157 -4.48 -12.76 -13.06
CA SER A 157 -3.93 -12.49 -14.40
C SER A 157 -2.65 -13.26 -14.72
N ILE A 158 -1.91 -13.72 -13.70
CA ILE A 158 -0.65 -14.48 -13.90
C ILE A 158 -0.86 -15.78 -14.70
N PRO A 159 -1.85 -16.66 -14.37
CA PRO A 159 -2.11 -17.85 -15.18
C PRO A 159 -2.46 -17.54 -16.64
N ALA A 160 -3.25 -16.49 -16.88
CA ALA A 160 -3.61 -16.06 -18.24
C ALA A 160 -2.38 -15.60 -19.03
N ALA A 161 -1.42 -14.95 -18.37
CA ALA A 161 -0.16 -14.55 -18.98
C ALA A 161 0.66 -15.75 -19.48
N PHE A 162 0.70 -16.85 -18.71
CA PHE A 162 1.38 -18.09 -19.11
C PHE A 162 0.68 -18.81 -20.27
N LEU A 163 -0.66 -18.80 -20.29
CA LEU A 163 -1.44 -19.42 -21.37
C LEU A 163 -1.31 -18.66 -22.69
N SER A 164 -1.31 -17.32 -22.65
CA SER A 164 -1.13 -16.48 -23.83
C SER A 164 0.29 -16.61 -24.43
N ALA A 165 1.32 -16.78 -23.60
CA ALA A 165 2.71 -16.91 -24.05
C ALA A 165 3.02 -18.23 -24.78
N LYS A 166 2.19 -19.26 -24.62
CA LYS A 166 2.38 -20.58 -25.25
C LYS A 166 1.79 -20.67 -26.66
N GLN A 167 1.14 -19.61 -27.13
CA GLN A 167 0.40 -19.57 -28.40
C GLN A 167 1.04 -18.67 -29.46
N GLU A 168 2.26 -18.16 -29.24
CA GLU A 168 3.05 -17.52 -30.31
C GLU A 168 3.70 -18.64 -31.17
N PRO A 169 3.41 -18.72 -32.49
CA PRO A 169 4.01 -19.70 -33.40
C PRO A 169 5.50 -19.44 -33.66
#